data_AF-A0A2P6VL49-F1
#
_entry.id   AF-A0A2P6VL49-F1
#
_cell.length_a   1.000
_cell.length_b   1.000
_cell.length_c   1.000
_cell.angle_alpha   90.00
_cell.angle_beta   90.00
_cell.angle_gamma   90.00
#
_symmetry.space_group_name_H-M   'P 1'
#
loop_
_entity.id
_entity.type
_entity.pdbx_description
1 polymer ?
#
loop_
_entity_poly.entity_id
_entity_poly.type
_entity_poly.pdbx_seq_one_letter_code
_entity_poly.pdbx_strand_id
1 'polypeptide(L)'
;MAALQSLDMSSQRLSGTLPAAWGADGALPSLEILFLQGNRLTGPLPPRWANPAALPALTGLDLRRNRLGATLPAAWGAPGALPSLETLYLSANVFEGPLPRWGVDSMPRLKYLYLNQNSLRGSLPPGWGAPAFPRLAVLNLANNSLAGAIPSAWGAPEAFPSLSRAQGLGSLRLDGNAALCGRPPQPLLPLLAPQPPQPPQAPQAQAQPGTSAGTPAGAALDGWAPSVGPSAAPAGAPGPPVAALAAVGGVLAGVAAAVALHVTLKRRRQARLAGRQTPAPLPGPAAVVKASKKAPGGLKVQDTPLFILFSHDDAVNARAYDLVVNKVTKNHKNKNGCRVPATWFGCTKDCDFSCSVARDVHAAGHEMAAHTMNHPDLRPLAYNQIKKEIVGSRDAIVRRGIPKAEVTGFRTPFLSDSPEVRRVLYDNGFRYDSTIGVNGGRNKLWPATLEAGVPYDCDAGGNFCRTWEKHPGMFAVPLYSNGGNSMDYCSDEATGAPRPGCSVYGVLKQAIDDAYNSNRGPVTIGIHSVTTGWLARNAFRKDLNDVLKYALAKKDVWMVTHAQFLDWMEAPVPAKNMTSFMAKYKCVR
;
A
#
# COMPACT_ATOMS: atom_id res chain seq x y z
N MET A 1 -38.12 45.08 -1.86
CA MET A 1 -37.37 44.82 -3.12
C MET A 1 -37.23 43.33 -3.27
N ALA A 2 -37.38 42.79 -4.49
CA ALA A 2 -37.14 41.36 -4.73
C ALA A 2 -35.62 41.10 -4.76
N ALA A 3 -35.16 40.13 -3.98
CA ALA A 3 -33.77 39.68 -4.00
C ALA A 3 -33.63 38.45 -4.90
N LEU A 4 -32.50 38.31 -5.59
CA LEU A 4 -32.27 37.19 -6.52
C LEU A 4 -32.08 35.88 -5.74
N GLN A 5 -33.06 34.97 -5.81
CA GLN A 5 -33.02 33.66 -5.14
C GLN A 5 -32.47 32.53 -6.01
N SER A 6 -32.70 32.58 -7.32
CA SER A 6 -32.23 31.55 -8.26
C SER A 6 -31.64 32.22 -9.50
N LEU A 7 -30.47 31.75 -9.92
CA LEU A 7 -29.81 32.14 -11.15
C LEU A 7 -29.44 30.90 -11.95
N ASP A 8 -30.21 30.61 -13.00
CA ASP A 8 -29.88 29.61 -14.01
C ASP A 8 -29.40 30.30 -15.29
N MET A 9 -28.13 30.07 -15.62
CA MET A 9 -27.52 30.44 -16.90
C MET A 9 -26.85 29.21 -17.54
N SER A 10 -27.42 28.03 -17.32
CA SER A 10 -26.88 26.77 -17.82
C SER A 10 -27.02 26.64 -19.34
N SER A 11 -26.06 25.94 -19.95
CA SER A 11 -26.00 25.66 -21.40
C SER A 11 -25.98 26.88 -22.34
N GLN A 12 -25.72 28.09 -21.83
CA GLN A 12 -25.72 29.35 -22.59
C GLN A 12 -24.40 29.64 -23.37
N ARG A 13 -23.50 28.65 -23.47
CA ARG A 13 -22.17 28.75 -24.10
C ARG A 13 -21.25 29.82 -23.49
N LEU A 14 -21.54 30.30 -22.29
CA LEU A 14 -20.79 31.35 -21.58
C LEU A 14 -19.31 31.00 -21.45
N SER A 15 -18.44 31.99 -21.60
CA SER A 15 -16.98 31.85 -21.51
C SER A 15 -16.40 32.91 -20.56
N GLY A 16 -15.09 32.83 -20.31
CA GLY A 16 -14.43 33.64 -19.29
C GLY A 16 -14.41 32.94 -17.93
N THR A 17 -14.23 33.72 -16.85
CA THR A 17 -14.00 33.21 -15.50
C THR A 17 -15.17 33.49 -14.56
N LEU A 18 -15.27 32.73 -13.47
CA LEU A 18 -16.27 32.96 -12.42
C LEU A 18 -15.96 34.29 -11.67
N PRO A 19 -16.94 35.19 -11.47
CA PRO A 19 -16.68 36.49 -10.85
C PRO A 19 -16.26 36.39 -9.37
N ALA A 20 -15.04 36.80 -9.06
CA ALA A 20 -14.58 36.93 -7.67
C ALA A 20 -15.36 37.99 -6.87
N ALA A 21 -15.99 38.95 -7.56
CA ALA A 21 -16.85 39.98 -6.97
C ALA A 21 -18.11 39.41 -6.28
N TRP A 22 -18.60 38.25 -6.69
CA TRP A 22 -19.71 37.55 -6.03
C TRP A 22 -19.35 37.05 -4.61
N GLY A 23 -18.07 37.12 -4.21
CA GLY A 23 -17.59 36.87 -2.85
C GLY A 23 -17.44 38.14 -1.99
N ALA A 24 -17.90 39.31 -2.45
CA ALA A 24 -17.93 40.53 -1.63
C ALA A 24 -19.03 40.47 -0.56
N ASP A 25 -18.86 41.21 0.53
CA ASP A 25 -19.83 41.27 1.63
C ASP A 25 -21.21 41.70 1.12
N GLY A 26 -22.25 40.91 1.40
CA GLY A 26 -23.61 41.21 0.98
C GLY A 26 -23.86 41.17 -0.54
N ALA A 27 -22.97 40.55 -1.34
CA ALA A 27 -23.11 40.53 -2.80
C ALA A 27 -24.36 39.76 -3.29
N LEU A 28 -24.63 38.59 -2.71
CA LEU A 28 -25.70 37.67 -3.12
C LEU A 28 -26.42 37.08 -1.89
N PRO A 29 -26.97 37.92 -0.99
CA PRO A 29 -27.38 37.52 0.36
C PRO A 29 -28.60 36.59 0.39
N SER A 30 -29.37 36.53 -0.70
CA SER A 30 -30.57 35.70 -0.84
C SER A 30 -30.45 34.63 -1.93
N LEU A 31 -29.28 34.47 -2.57
CA LEU A 31 -29.13 33.50 -3.65
C LEU A 31 -29.06 32.09 -3.07
N GLU A 32 -30.08 31.29 -3.35
CA GLU A 32 -30.22 29.90 -2.91
C GLU A 32 -29.70 28.92 -3.95
N ILE A 33 -29.85 29.22 -5.25
CA ILE A 33 -29.50 28.33 -6.36
C ILE A 33 -28.68 29.06 -7.42
N LEU A 34 -27.53 28.47 -7.79
CA LEU A 34 -26.67 28.95 -8.88
C LEU A 34 -26.33 27.81 -9.83
N PHE A 35 -26.90 27.87 -11.03
CA PHE A 35 -26.75 26.86 -12.10
C PHE A 35 -26.02 27.45 -13.30
N LEU A 36 -24.76 27.03 -13.52
CA LEU A 36 -23.89 27.47 -14.63
C LEU A 36 -23.33 26.28 -15.44
N GLN A 37 -23.93 25.09 -15.30
CA GLN A 37 -23.51 23.86 -15.95
C GLN A 37 -23.60 23.91 -17.49
N GLY A 38 -22.75 23.14 -18.18
CA GLY A 38 -22.80 23.01 -19.64
C GLY A 38 -22.31 24.23 -20.42
N ASN A 39 -21.51 25.10 -19.78
CA ASN A 39 -20.92 26.28 -20.40
C ASN A 39 -19.45 26.03 -20.80
N ARG A 40 -18.74 27.11 -21.17
CA ARG A 40 -17.32 27.11 -21.56
C ARG A 40 -16.48 27.93 -20.55
N LEU A 41 -16.92 27.99 -19.29
CA LEU A 41 -16.25 28.74 -18.23
C LEU A 41 -14.88 28.12 -17.92
N THR A 42 -13.89 28.97 -17.65
CA THR A 42 -12.48 28.62 -17.42
C THR A 42 -11.93 29.25 -16.14
N GLY A 43 -10.70 28.89 -15.79
CA GLY A 43 -10.01 29.43 -14.61
C GLY A 43 -10.41 28.74 -13.30
N PRO A 44 -9.96 29.28 -12.15
CA PRO A 44 -10.19 28.69 -10.84
C PRO A 44 -11.58 29.00 -10.28
N LEU A 45 -12.03 28.18 -9.32
CA LEU A 45 -13.13 28.56 -8.42
C LEU A 45 -12.68 29.73 -7.53
N PRO A 46 -13.45 30.83 -7.41
CA PRO A 46 -12.99 32.01 -6.67
C PRO A 46 -12.85 31.74 -5.17
N PRO A 47 -11.65 31.93 -4.58
CA PRO A 47 -11.46 31.74 -3.13
C PRO A 47 -12.32 32.68 -2.28
N ARG A 48 -12.66 33.88 -2.80
CA ARG A 48 -13.52 34.87 -2.13
C ARG A 48 -14.95 34.38 -1.88
N TRP A 49 -15.45 33.38 -2.60
CA TRP A 49 -16.77 32.80 -2.34
C TRP A 49 -16.84 32.06 -1.00
N ALA A 50 -15.70 31.84 -0.31
CA ALA A 50 -15.67 31.36 1.07
C ALA A 50 -16.26 32.35 2.09
N ASN A 51 -16.54 33.60 1.70
CA ASN A 51 -17.09 34.61 2.58
C ASN A 51 -18.54 34.26 3.01
N PRO A 52 -18.81 34.00 4.32
CA PRO A 52 -20.15 33.69 4.80
C PRO A 52 -21.16 34.81 4.57
N ALA A 53 -20.72 36.08 4.52
CA ALA A 53 -21.57 37.23 4.28
C ALA A 53 -21.94 37.43 2.79
N ALA A 54 -21.25 36.75 1.87
CA ALA A 54 -21.47 36.90 0.43
C ALA A 54 -22.56 35.95 -0.11
N LEU A 55 -22.51 34.68 0.32
CA LEU A 55 -23.38 33.59 -0.13
C LEU A 55 -24.01 32.81 1.06
N PRO A 56 -24.66 33.49 2.05
CA PRO A 56 -25.19 32.83 3.24
C PRO A 56 -26.36 31.88 2.94
N ALA A 57 -27.14 32.15 1.89
CA ALA A 57 -28.33 31.40 1.52
C ALA A 57 -28.07 30.25 0.51
N LEU A 58 -26.88 30.15 -0.09
CA LEU A 58 -26.63 29.25 -1.21
C LEU A 58 -26.73 27.78 -0.78
N THR A 59 -27.73 27.06 -1.32
CA THR A 59 -28.00 25.64 -1.07
C THR A 59 -27.54 24.75 -2.21
N GLY A 60 -27.62 25.22 -3.46
CA GLY A 60 -27.27 24.46 -4.66
C GLY A 60 -26.31 25.22 -5.58
N LEU A 61 -25.15 24.61 -5.86
CA LEU A 61 -24.16 25.11 -6.81
C LEU A 61 -23.86 24.04 -7.88
N ASP A 62 -24.24 24.31 -9.13
CA ASP A 62 -23.96 23.43 -10.27
C ASP A 62 -23.04 24.10 -11.31
N LEU A 63 -21.79 23.62 -11.36
CA LEU A 63 -20.75 24.07 -12.29
C LEU A 63 -20.26 22.95 -13.21
N ARG A 64 -20.96 21.81 -13.27
CA ARG A 64 -20.49 20.62 -14.01
C ARG A 64 -20.43 20.88 -15.52
N ARG A 65 -19.61 20.10 -16.23
CA ARG A 65 -19.45 20.21 -17.71
C ARG A 65 -19.03 21.62 -18.13
N ASN A 66 -17.93 22.10 -17.56
CA ASN A 66 -17.25 23.34 -17.92
C ASN A 66 -15.77 23.04 -18.21
N ARG A 67 -14.92 24.08 -18.28
CA ARG A 67 -13.46 23.98 -18.39
C ARG A 67 -12.77 24.65 -17.19
N LEU A 68 -13.42 24.63 -16.03
CA LEU A 68 -12.86 25.15 -14.78
C LEU A 68 -11.69 24.26 -14.35
N GLY A 69 -10.64 24.85 -13.78
CA GLY A 69 -9.38 24.16 -13.51
C GLY A 69 -8.62 24.72 -12.32
N ALA A 70 -7.31 24.47 -12.32
CA ALA A 70 -6.43 24.66 -11.16
C ALA A 70 -6.89 23.82 -9.95
N THR A 71 -6.39 24.16 -8.76
CA THR A 71 -6.73 23.44 -7.51
C THR A 71 -8.08 23.86 -6.95
N LEU A 72 -8.80 22.91 -6.35
CA LEU A 72 -9.96 23.21 -5.51
C LEU A 72 -9.57 24.19 -4.38
N PRO A 73 -10.38 25.23 -4.10
CA PRO A 73 -9.99 26.32 -3.22
C PRO A 73 -9.95 25.86 -1.76
N ALA A 74 -8.76 25.86 -1.17
CA ALA A 74 -8.56 25.58 0.25
C ALA A 74 -9.31 26.58 1.15
N ALA A 75 -9.54 27.81 0.65
CA ALA A 75 -10.32 28.85 1.34
C ALA A 75 -11.78 28.42 1.64
N TRP A 76 -12.40 27.56 0.82
CA TRP A 76 -13.74 27.03 1.09
C TRP A 76 -13.75 26.00 2.25
N GLY A 77 -12.59 25.72 2.85
CA GLY A 77 -12.46 25.02 4.13
C GLY A 77 -12.34 25.95 5.35
N ALA A 78 -12.47 27.27 5.16
CA ALA A 78 -12.49 28.22 6.28
C ALA A 78 -13.79 28.07 7.10
N PRO A 79 -13.75 28.27 8.44
CA PRO A 79 -14.95 28.17 9.27
C PRO A 79 -16.08 29.08 8.79
N GLY A 80 -17.29 28.52 8.66
CA GLY A 80 -18.49 29.20 8.18
C GLY A 80 -18.62 29.36 6.66
N ALA A 81 -17.64 28.96 5.86
CA ALA A 81 -17.67 29.15 4.41
C ALA A 81 -18.76 28.29 3.71
N LEU A 82 -19.71 28.95 3.03
CA LEU A 82 -20.86 28.34 2.35
C LEU A 82 -21.80 27.58 3.34
N PRO A 83 -22.35 28.27 4.35
CA PRO A 83 -22.95 27.64 5.55
C PRO A 83 -24.26 26.90 5.26
N SER A 84 -24.96 27.27 4.18
CA SER A 84 -26.23 26.66 3.75
C SER A 84 -26.08 25.59 2.69
N LEU A 85 -24.87 25.36 2.16
CA LEU A 85 -24.67 24.54 0.96
C LEU A 85 -25.02 23.07 1.21
N GLU A 86 -25.96 22.55 0.44
CA GLU A 86 -26.39 21.15 0.49
C GLU A 86 -25.87 20.36 -0.72
N THR A 87 -25.71 21.00 -1.88
CA THR A 87 -25.40 20.34 -3.15
C THR A 87 -24.30 21.07 -3.91
N LEU A 88 -23.22 20.35 -4.23
CA LEU A 88 -22.07 20.85 -4.98
C LEU A 88 -21.71 19.92 -6.14
N TYR A 89 -22.00 20.36 -7.38
CA TYR A 89 -21.61 19.66 -8.61
C TYR A 89 -20.43 20.36 -9.28
N LEU A 90 -19.28 19.69 -9.29
CA LEU A 90 -18.03 20.13 -9.94
C LEU A 90 -17.53 19.12 -11.00
N SER A 91 -18.35 18.12 -11.33
CA SER A 91 -17.99 17.03 -12.26
C SER A 91 -17.67 17.49 -13.67
N ALA A 92 -16.88 16.70 -14.42
CA ALA A 92 -16.55 16.97 -15.82
C ALA A 92 -15.99 18.40 -16.02
N ASN A 93 -14.86 18.64 -15.35
CA ASN A 93 -14.04 19.85 -15.43
C ASN A 93 -12.56 19.41 -15.55
N VAL A 94 -11.62 20.35 -15.43
CA VAL A 94 -10.17 20.09 -15.46
C VAL A 94 -9.49 20.48 -14.14
N PHE A 95 -10.18 20.28 -13.01
CA PHE A 95 -9.59 20.51 -11.68
C PHE A 95 -8.46 19.53 -11.40
N GLU A 96 -7.40 20.02 -10.77
CA GLU A 96 -6.19 19.25 -10.48
C GLU A 96 -5.70 19.43 -9.04
N GLY A 97 -4.62 18.75 -8.69
CA GLY A 97 -4.02 18.83 -7.35
C GLY A 97 -4.82 18.08 -6.26
N PRO A 98 -4.49 18.30 -4.97
CA PRO A 98 -5.06 17.54 -3.86
C PRO A 98 -6.48 17.95 -3.50
N LEU A 99 -7.21 16.99 -2.91
CA LEU A 99 -8.47 17.28 -2.23
C LEU A 99 -8.22 18.20 -1.00
N PRO A 100 -8.94 19.32 -0.88
CA PRO A 100 -8.74 20.29 0.19
C PRO A 100 -9.33 19.82 1.53
N ARG A 101 -8.93 20.49 2.61
CA ARG A 101 -9.46 20.25 3.97
C ARG A 101 -10.81 20.96 4.19
N TRP A 102 -11.79 20.58 3.39
CA TRP A 102 -13.20 20.88 3.64
C TRP A 102 -13.77 19.93 4.72
N GLY A 103 -14.88 20.32 5.35
CA GLY A 103 -15.57 19.54 6.39
C GLY A 103 -16.73 20.31 7.01
N VAL A 104 -17.27 19.80 8.13
CA VAL A 104 -18.38 20.42 8.89
C VAL A 104 -18.13 21.86 9.30
N ASP A 105 -16.88 22.24 9.58
CA ASP A 105 -16.55 23.61 10.00
C ASP A 105 -16.87 24.65 8.92
N SER A 106 -16.80 24.27 7.63
CA SER A 106 -17.19 25.16 6.52
C SER A 106 -18.60 24.88 6.02
N MET A 107 -18.86 23.66 5.53
CA MET A 107 -20.10 23.27 4.86
C MET A 107 -20.89 22.23 5.69
N PRO A 108 -21.48 22.62 6.85
CA PRO A 108 -22.13 21.70 7.77
C PRO A 108 -23.39 21.03 7.21
N ARG A 109 -23.96 21.56 6.12
CA ARG A 109 -25.18 21.07 5.50
C ARG A 109 -24.98 20.19 4.27
N LEU A 110 -23.74 19.97 3.82
CA LEU A 110 -23.46 19.32 2.54
C LEU A 110 -23.97 17.86 2.51
N LYS A 111 -24.89 17.58 1.58
CA LYS A 111 -25.51 16.28 1.32
C LYS A 111 -24.94 15.60 0.07
N TYR A 112 -24.59 16.37 -0.94
CA TYR A 112 -24.24 15.86 -2.26
C TYR A 112 -22.95 16.53 -2.78
N LEU A 113 -21.85 15.76 -2.87
CA LEU A 113 -20.57 16.23 -3.40
C LEU A 113 -20.14 15.39 -4.61
N TYR A 114 -20.08 16.04 -5.78
CA TYR A 114 -19.67 15.41 -7.02
C TYR A 114 -18.43 16.11 -7.59
N LEU A 115 -17.30 15.38 -7.59
CA LEU A 115 -15.98 15.80 -8.08
C LEU A 115 -15.46 14.88 -9.20
N ASN A 116 -16.29 13.95 -9.67
CA ASN A 116 -15.93 12.93 -10.64
C ASN A 116 -15.60 13.49 -12.03
N GLN A 117 -14.78 12.78 -12.81
CA GLN A 117 -14.30 13.22 -14.13
C GLN A 117 -13.55 14.56 -14.03
N ASN A 118 -12.42 14.54 -13.31
CA ASN A 118 -11.46 15.63 -13.16
C ASN A 118 -10.03 15.03 -13.16
N SER A 119 -9.01 15.83 -12.90
CA SER A 119 -7.59 15.43 -12.78
C SER A 119 -7.05 15.57 -11.34
N LEU A 120 -7.92 15.40 -10.34
CA LEU A 120 -7.55 15.49 -8.92
C LEU A 120 -6.57 14.36 -8.56
N ARG A 121 -5.54 14.67 -7.78
CA ARG A 121 -4.40 13.79 -7.50
C ARG A 121 -4.00 13.79 -6.03
N GLY A 122 -3.20 12.81 -5.61
CA GLY A 122 -2.81 12.65 -4.20
C GLY A 122 -3.85 11.91 -3.37
N SER A 123 -3.71 11.93 -2.05
CA SER A 123 -4.47 11.09 -1.14
C SER A 123 -5.85 11.64 -0.73
N LEU A 124 -6.76 10.72 -0.44
CA LEU A 124 -8.02 11.01 0.24
C LEU A 124 -7.72 11.61 1.63
N PRO A 125 -8.28 12.78 1.99
CA PRO A 125 -7.99 13.41 3.28
C PRO A 125 -8.54 12.57 4.45
N PRO A 126 -7.70 12.12 5.41
CA PRO A 126 -8.19 11.46 6.61
C PRO A 126 -9.12 12.35 7.43
N GLY A 127 -8.87 13.66 7.38
CA GLY A 127 -9.66 14.67 8.08
C GLY A 127 -11.11 14.79 7.64
N TRP A 128 -11.51 14.31 6.47
CA TRP A 128 -12.93 14.26 6.09
C TRP A 128 -13.76 13.29 6.97
N GLY A 129 -13.10 12.38 7.69
CA GLY A 129 -13.72 11.56 8.73
C GLY A 129 -13.49 12.07 10.17
N ALA A 130 -12.79 13.19 10.35
CA ALA A 130 -12.49 13.81 11.66
C ALA A 130 -11.81 15.19 11.46
N PRO A 131 -12.54 16.32 11.43
CA PRO A 131 -13.98 16.51 11.68
C PRO A 131 -14.88 16.21 10.46
N ALA A 132 -16.09 15.72 10.73
CA ALA A 132 -16.94 14.98 9.80
C ALA A 132 -17.55 15.76 8.63
N PHE A 133 -18.21 15.04 7.72
CA PHE A 133 -19.32 15.56 6.90
C PHE A 133 -20.64 14.89 7.34
N PRO A 134 -21.36 15.44 8.35
CA PRO A 134 -22.42 14.71 9.05
C PRO A 134 -23.71 14.47 8.25
N ARG A 135 -23.89 15.13 7.09
CA ARG A 135 -25.07 15.01 6.24
C ARG A 135 -24.80 14.43 4.85
N LEU A 136 -23.54 14.13 4.54
CA LEU A 136 -23.13 13.73 3.19
C LEU A 136 -23.72 12.35 2.86
N ALA A 137 -24.64 12.31 1.90
CA ALA A 137 -25.32 11.13 1.40
C ALA A 137 -24.77 10.66 0.05
N VAL A 138 -24.12 11.56 -0.72
CA VAL A 138 -23.36 11.17 -1.93
C VAL A 138 -21.99 11.81 -1.94
N LEU A 139 -20.96 10.96 -2.09
CA LEU A 139 -19.59 11.36 -2.36
C LEU A 139 -19.10 10.67 -3.64
N ASN A 140 -18.98 11.43 -4.73
CA ASN A 140 -18.51 10.91 -6.01
C ASN A 140 -17.16 11.52 -6.42
N LEU A 141 -16.10 10.72 -6.25
CA LEU A 141 -14.72 11.05 -6.63
C LEU A 141 -14.25 10.26 -7.86
N ALA A 142 -15.15 9.53 -8.53
CA ALA A 142 -14.79 8.58 -9.58
C ALA A 142 -14.09 9.23 -10.79
N ASN A 143 -13.25 8.47 -11.50
CA ASN A 143 -12.50 8.94 -12.68
C ASN A 143 -11.69 10.22 -12.37
N ASN A 144 -10.68 10.04 -11.53
CA ASN A 144 -9.67 11.03 -11.14
C ASN A 144 -8.30 10.32 -11.04
N SER A 145 -7.24 11.04 -10.65
CA SER A 145 -5.88 10.49 -10.42
C SER A 145 -5.52 10.38 -8.93
N LEU A 146 -6.52 10.16 -8.06
CA LEU A 146 -6.29 10.01 -6.61
C LEU A 146 -5.49 8.74 -6.32
N ALA A 147 -4.67 8.78 -5.27
CA ALA A 147 -3.64 7.79 -4.99
C ALA A 147 -3.44 7.48 -3.49
N GLY A 148 -3.00 6.27 -3.19
CA GLY A 148 -2.71 5.83 -1.82
C GLY A 148 -3.92 5.23 -1.09
N ALA A 149 -3.77 5.01 0.21
CA ALA A 149 -4.76 4.26 0.99
C ALA A 149 -6.07 5.03 1.21
N ILE A 150 -7.20 4.32 1.13
CA ILE A 150 -8.47 4.81 1.70
C ILE A 150 -8.30 4.91 3.24
N PRO A 151 -8.53 6.09 3.86
CA PRO A 151 -8.27 6.29 5.28
C PRO A 151 -9.16 5.41 6.16
N SER A 152 -8.59 4.76 7.17
CA SER A 152 -9.36 4.04 8.20
C SER A 152 -10.31 4.96 8.98
N ALA A 153 -9.92 6.23 9.15
CA ALA A 153 -10.74 7.27 9.78
C ALA A 153 -12.11 7.47 9.12
N TRP A 154 -12.26 7.15 7.83
CA TRP A 154 -13.56 7.23 7.13
C TRP A 154 -14.58 6.19 7.62
N GLY A 155 -14.14 5.19 8.42
CA GLY A 155 -15.00 4.20 9.07
C GLY A 155 -15.24 4.45 10.55
N ALA A 156 -14.83 5.60 11.09
CA ALA A 156 -15.22 5.98 12.44
C ALA A 156 -16.74 6.19 12.50
N PRO A 157 -17.42 5.88 13.62
CA PRO A 157 -18.89 5.93 13.72
C PRO A 157 -19.54 7.25 13.28
N GLU A 158 -18.81 8.37 13.44
CA GLU A 158 -19.29 9.72 13.15
C GLU A 158 -18.75 10.30 11.83
N ALA A 159 -17.88 9.59 11.09
CA ALA A 159 -17.18 10.12 9.92
C ALA A 159 -18.13 10.55 8.80
N PHE A 160 -19.01 9.63 8.40
CA PHE A 160 -20.02 9.84 7.35
C PHE A 160 -21.30 9.03 7.65
N PRO A 161 -22.10 9.44 8.66
CA PRO A 161 -23.27 8.67 9.06
C PRO A 161 -24.28 8.49 7.91
N SER A 162 -24.48 9.51 7.07
CA SER A 162 -25.36 9.45 5.90
C SER A 162 -24.77 8.76 4.65
N LEU A 163 -23.45 8.54 4.55
CA LEU A 163 -22.87 7.64 3.54
C LEU A 163 -22.95 6.17 3.98
N SER A 164 -23.17 5.90 5.28
CA SER A 164 -23.20 4.54 5.78
C SER A 164 -24.34 3.74 5.15
N ARG A 165 -24.02 2.60 4.53
CA ARG A 165 -25.03 1.84 3.78
C ARG A 165 -25.99 1.07 4.69
N ALA A 166 -25.78 1.11 6.01
CA ALA A 166 -26.72 0.65 7.02
C ALA A 166 -28.08 1.38 6.96
N GLN A 167 -28.13 2.60 6.43
CA GLN A 167 -29.36 3.35 6.16
C GLN A 167 -29.88 3.18 4.72
N GLY A 168 -29.21 2.41 3.86
CA GLY A 168 -29.60 2.15 2.47
C GLY A 168 -29.47 3.33 1.47
N LEU A 169 -29.34 4.56 1.96
CA LEU A 169 -29.46 5.80 1.16
C LEU A 169 -28.11 6.37 0.66
N GLY A 170 -26.98 5.92 1.20
CA GLY A 170 -25.65 6.47 0.92
C GLY A 170 -24.98 5.94 -0.37
N SER A 171 -24.26 6.80 -1.08
CA SER A 171 -23.49 6.45 -2.29
C SER A 171 -22.05 6.99 -2.24
N LEU A 172 -21.08 6.08 -2.17
CA LEU A 172 -19.65 6.36 -2.27
C LEU A 172 -19.11 5.80 -3.59
N ARG A 173 -18.52 6.67 -4.44
CA ARG A 173 -17.92 6.29 -5.72
C ARG A 173 -16.45 6.72 -5.77
N LEU A 174 -15.55 5.74 -5.84
CA LEU A 174 -14.09 5.90 -5.88
C LEU A 174 -13.45 5.25 -7.12
N ASP A 175 -14.25 4.58 -7.95
CA ASP A 175 -13.85 3.87 -9.17
C ASP A 175 -13.13 4.77 -10.19
N GLY A 176 -12.31 4.18 -11.06
CA GLY A 176 -11.51 4.94 -12.04
C GLY A 176 -10.34 5.74 -11.43
N ASN A 177 -10.05 5.59 -10.14
CA ASN A 177 -8.82 6.08 -9.50
C ASN A 177 -7.83 4.93 -9.34
N ALA A 178 -7.08 4.59 -10.39
CA ALA A 178 -6.26 3.37 -10.44
C ALA A 178 -5.18 3.27 -9.34
N ALA A 179 -4.76 4.39 -8.74
CA ALA A 179 -3.75 4.43 -7.68
C ALA A 179 -4.34 4.46 -6.25
N LEU A 180 -5.67 4.57 -6.07
CA LEU A 180 -6.30 4.40 -4.76
C LEU A 180 -6.31 2.94 -4.34
N CYS A 181 -6.18 2.66 -3.04
CA CYS A 181 -6.13 1.28 -2.58
C CYS A 181 -6.60 0.99 -1.14
N GLY A 182 -6.88 -0.30 -0.91
CA GLY A 182 -7.71 -0.76 0.17
C GLY A 182 -9.20 -0.73 -0.20
N ARG A 183 -10.04 -1.33 0.64
CA ARG A 183 -11.50 -1.20 0.54
C ARG A 183 -11.96 -0.04 1.42
N PRO A 184 -13.10 0.60 1.13
CA PRO A 184 -13.75 1.48 2.11
C PRO A 184 -13.91 0.73 3.45
N PRO A 185 -13.59 1.35 4.59
CA PRO A 185 -13.84 0.71 5.89
C PRO A 185 -15.34 0.55 6.11
N GLN A 186 -15.75 -0.42 6.94
CA GLN A 186 -17.13 -0.44 7.44
C GLN A 186 -17.42 0.87 8.19
N PRO A 187 -18.62 1.48 8.09
CA PRO A 187 -19.84 0.97 7.44
C PRO A 187 -20.02 1.40 5.97
N LEU A 188 -18.96 1.84 5.28
CA LEU A 188 -19.03 2.32 3.88
C LEU A 188 -18.97 1.19 2.82
N LEU A 189 -18.87 -0.07 3.26
CA LEU A 189 -18.95 -1.23 2.38
C LEU A 189 -20.40 -1.52 1.94
N PRO A 190 -20.61 -2.14 0.76
CA PRO A 190 -21.85 -2.83 0.50
C PRO A 190 -22.08 -3.92 1.55
N LEU A 191 -23.30 -4.01 2.09
CA LEU A 191 -23.78 -5.27 2.65
C LEU A 191 -23.72 -6.29 1.50
N LEU A 192 -23.02 -7.40 1.72
CA LEU A 192 -23.16 -8.56 0.83
C LEU A 192 -24.62 -8.99 0.92
N ALA A 193 -25.31 -9.02 -0.22
CA ALA A 193 -26.65 -9.60 -0.25
C ALA A 193 -26.58 -11.04 0.29
N PRO A 194 -27.53 -11.48 1.14
CA PRO A 194 -27.62 -12.88 1.49
C PRO A 194 -27.70 -13.67 0.19
N GLN A 195 -26.81 -14.64 0.03
CA GLN A 195 -26.84 -15.51 -1.14
C GLN A 195 -28.21 -16.19 -1.17
N PRO A 196 -28.95 -16.18 -2.30
CA PRO A 196 -30.13 -17.01 -2.41
C PRO A 196 -29.71 -18.47 -2.16
N PRO A 197 -30.54 -19.27 -1.47
CA PRO A 197 -30.20 -20.66 -1.20
C PRO A 197 -29.84 -21.36 -2.50
N GLN A 198 -28.68 -22.02 -2.52
CA GLN A 198 -28.24 -22.77 -3.69
C GLN A 198 -29.33 -23.80 -4.04
N PRO A 199 -29.87 -23.82 -5.28
CA PRO A 199 -30.78 -24.89 -5.67
C PRO A 199 -30.03 -26.23 -5.57
N PRO A 200 -30.71 -27.31 -5.18
CA PRO A 200 -30.07 -28.61 -5.02
C PRO A 200 -29.42 -29.04 -6.34
N GLN A 201 -28.17 -29.48 -6.26
CA GLN A 201 -27.40 -29.89 -7.44
C GLN A 201 -28.06 -31.11 -8.09
N ALA A 202 -28.53 -30.96 -9.33
CA ALA A 202 -29.00 -32.07 -10.13
C ALA A 202 -27.83 -33.05 -10.44
N PRO A 203 -28.09 -34.37 -10.53
CA PRO A 203 -27.03 -35.34 -10.80
C PRO A 203 -26.33 -35.09 -12.14
N GLN A 204 -25.01 -35.18 -12.16
CA GLN A 204 -24.23 -35.06 -13.39
C GLN A 204 -24.42 -36.31 -14.26
N ALA A 205 -25.16 -36.17 -15.37
CA ALA A 205 -25.19 -37.17 -16.42
C ALA A 205 -23.91 -37.08 -17.26
N GLN A 206 -23.23 -38.22 -17.43
CA GLN A 206 -22.05 -38.35 -18.30
C GLN A 206 -22.49 -38.39 -19.77
N ALA A 207 -21.75 -37.71 -20.65
CA ALA A 207 -21.85 -37.90 -22.10
C ALA A 207 -20.45 -37.93 -22.72
N GLN A 208 -20.15 -39.00 -23.46
CA GLN A 208 -18.94 -39.21 -24.26
C GLN A 208 -19.17 -38.74 -25.72
N PRO A 209 -18.13 -38.63 -26.56
CA PRO A 209 -18.10 -37.66 -27.66
C PRO A 209 -18.48 -38.21 -29.04
N GLY A 210 -18.78 -37.30 -29.98
CA GLY A 210 -18.82 -37.59 -31.42
C GLY A 210 -18.86 -36.32 -32.29
N THR A 211 -17.93 -36.24 -33.25
CA THR A 211 -18.10 -35.89 -34.70
C THR A 211 -19.14 -34.84 -35.14
N SER A 212 -18.93 -33.97 -36.15
CA SER A 212 -17.82 -33.75 -37.11
C SER A 212 -18.09 -32.50 -37.98
N ALA A 213 -17.13 -32.11 -38.84
CA ALA A 213 -17.20 -31.11 -39.93
C ALA A 213 -17.33 -29.60 -39.53
N GLY A 214 -16.82 -28.64 -40.31
CA GLY A 214 -15.92 -28.76 -41.46
C GLY A 214 -15.97 -27.60 -42.47
N THR A 215 -15.15 -26.55 -42.26
CA THR A 215 -14.67 -25.54 -43.28
C THR A 215 -15.71 -24.65 -44.01
N PRO A 216 -15.29 -23.56 -44.69
CA PRO A 216 -14.21 -22.61 -44.35
C PRO A 216 -14.68 -21.13 -44.39
N ALA A 217 -13.86 -20.23 -43.84
CA ALA A 217 -13.95 -18.78 -44.11
C ALA A 217 -12.75 -18.34 -44.95
N GLY A 218 -12.95 -17.41 -45.88
CA GLY A 218 -11.91 -16.89 -46.76
C GLY A 218 -12.08 -15.40 -47.06
N ALA A 219 -11.12 -14.86 -47.83
CA ALA A 219 -10.98 -13.47 -48.29
C ALA A 219 -10.55 -12.43 -47.23
N ALA A 220 -9.28 -12.05 -47.32
CA ALA A 220 -8.76 -10.75 -46.88
C ALA A 220 -8.93 -9.72 -48.01
N LEU A 221 -8.87 -8.42 -47.67
CA LEU A 221 -8.48 -7.35 -48.61
C LEU A 221 -7.70 -6.24 -47.89
N ASP A 222 -6.59 -5.83 -48.52
CA ASP A 222 -5.86 -4.58 -48.29
C ASP A 222 -6.70 -3.35 -48.70
N GLY A 223 -6.36 -2.07 -48.46
CA GLY A 223 -5.15 -1.43 -47.93
C GLY A 223 -5.22 0.10 -48.12
N TRP A 224 -4.06 0.75 -48.29
CA TRP A 224 -3.84 2.18 -48.68
C TRP A 224 -4.00 3.31 -47.63
N ALA A 225 -2.84 3.88 -47.28
CA ALA A 225 -2.60 5.33 -47.22
C ALA A 225 -1.80 5.74 -48.49
N PRO A 226 -1.57 7.03 -48.84
CA PRO A 226 -0.47 7.80 -48.19
C PRO A 226 -0.51 9.35 -48.21
N SER A 227 0.21 10.00 -47.27
CA SER A 227 0.94 11.31 -47.41
C SER A 227 0.13 12.61 -47.74
N VAL A 228 0.59 13.87 -47.61
CA VAL A 228 1.94 14.50 -47.49
C VAL A 228 1.87 15.84 -46.70
N GLY A 229 2.95 16.28 -46.05
CA GLY A 229 3.46 17.67 -46.22
C GLY A 229 3.20 18.75 -45.12
N PRO A 230 4.15 19.69 -44.84
CA PRO A 230 4.09 20.59 -43.66
C PRO A 230 4.24 22.11 -43.92
N SER A 231 3.89 22.95 -42.93
CA SER A 231 4.39 24.34 -42.67
C SER A 231 3.78 24.87 -41.36
N ALA A 232 4.19 25.97 -40.71
CA ALA A 232 5.49 26.62 -40.48
C ALA A 232 5.32 27.58 -39.27
N ALA A 233 6.41 28.02 -38.62
CA ALA A 233 6.36 29.06 -37.58
C ALA A 233 6.23 30.47 -38.17
N PRO A 234 5.92 31.49 -37.34
CA PRO A 234 6.97 32.49 -37.12
C PRO A 234 7.11 32.98 -35.66
N ALA A 235 8.21 33.68 -35.39
CA ALA A 235 8.55 34.33 -34.13
C ALA A 235 8.19 35.82 -34.13
N GLY A 236 8.18 36.46 -32.94
CA GLY A 236 8.09 37.91 -32.80
C GLY A 236 7.88 38.39 -31.37
N ALA A 237 8.91 38.99 -30.77
CA ALA A 237 8.79 39.87 -29.59
C ALA A 237 8.71 41.34 -30.04
N PRO A 238 8.27 42.29 -29.19
CA PRO A 238 9.26 42.96 -28.33
C PRO A 238 8.76 43.25 -26.89
N GLY A 239 9.63 43.90 -26.11
CA GLY A 239 9.53 44.10 -24.66
C GLY A 239 8.77 45.35 -24.16
N PRO A 240 9.07 45.82 -22.93
CA PRO A 240 8.11 46.50 -22.05
C PRO A 240 8.27 48.03 -22.00
N PRO A 241 7.46 48.70 -21.15
CA PRO A 241 7.98 49.85 -20.39
C PRO A 241 7.91 49.67 -18.87
N VAL A 242 8.74 50.46 -18.20
CA VAL A 242 8.95 50.54 -16.75
C VAL A 242 8.07 51.63 -16.14
N ALA A 243 7.56 51.43 -14.93
CA ALA A 243 7.28 52.52 -13.99
C ALA A 243 7.23 52.00 -12.54
N ALA A 244 7.99 52.65 -11.65
CA ALA A 244 7.92 52.44 -10.21
C ALA A 244 7.34 53.69 -9.54
N LEU A 245 6.72 53.55 -8.36
CA LEU A 245 6.65 54.61 -7.36
C LEU A 245 6.28 54.05 -5.98
N ALA A 246 6.73 54.72 -4.93
CA ALA A 246 6.72 54.24 -3.55
C ALA A 246 6.14 55.27 -2.56
N ALA A 247 5.54 54.79 -1.47
CA ALA A 247 5.32 55.45 -0.17
C ALA A 247 4.76 54.36 0.78
N VAL A 248 5.19 54.05 2.01
CA VAL A 248 5.81 54.75 3.16
C VAL A 248 4.82 55.47 4.08
N GLY A 249 4.82 55.06 5.37
CA GLY A 249 3.93 55.52 6.48
C GLY A 249 2.60 54.74 6.56
N GLY A 250 2.01 54.35 7.69
CA GLY A 250 2.30 54.43 9.13
C GLY A 250 1.11 53.79 9.92
N VAL A 251 1.08 53.57 11.24
CA VAL A 251 2.07 53.63 12.34
C VAL A 251 1.59 52.71 13.50
N LEU A 252 2.50 52.29 14.39
CA LEU A 252 2.34 51.63 15.71
C LEU A 252 0.92 51.54 16.35
N ALA A 253 0.31 50.34 16.37
CA ALA A 253 -0.66 49.92 17.38
C ALA A 253 -0.78 48.37 17.43
N GLY A 254 0.07 47.68 18.20
CA GLY A 254 0.00 46.20 18.26
C GLY A 254 1.01 45.43 19.13
N VAL A 255 2.06 46.08 19.64
CA VAL A 255 3.17 45.38 20.32
C VAL A 255 2.76 44.81 21.70
N ALA A 256 1.80 45.42 22.40
CA ALA A 256 1.32 44.92 23.70
C ALA A 256 0.49 43.61 23.59
N ALA A 257 -0.36 43.48 22.56
CA ALA A 257 -1.18 42.29 22.35
C ALA A 257 -0.34 41.08 21.90
N ALA A 258 0.72 41.31 21.13
CA ALA A 258 1.61 40.26 20.64
C ALA A 258 2.33 39.50 21.78
N VAL A 259 2.76 40.20 22.84
CA VAL A 259 3.51 39.57 23.96
C VAL A 259 2.59 38.69 24.82
N ALA A 260 1.38 39.15 25.14
CA ALA A 260 0.40 38.36 25.90
C ALA A 260 -0.02 37.08 25.15
N LEU A 261 -0.21 37.17 23.82
CA LEU A 261 -0.52 36.01 22.99
C LEU A 261 0.67 35.03 22.94
N HIS A 262 1.91 35.51 22.87
CA HIS A 262 3.11 34.67 22.84
C HIS A 262 3.34 33.87 24.13
N VAL A 263 3.10 34.48 25.30
CA VAL A 263 3.21 33.80 26.60
C VAL A 263 2.09 32.75 26.78
N THR A 264 0.86 33.07 26.37
CA THR A 264 -0.28 32.15 26.44
C THR A 264 -0.12 30.98 25.47
N LEU A 265 0.41 31.22 24.27
CA LEU A 265 0.77 30.17 23.30
C LEU A 265 1.95 29.30 23.79
N LYS A 266 2.96 29.85 24.48
CA LYS A 266 4.03 29.05 25.11
C LYS A 266 3.49 28.11 26.19
N ARG A 267 2.64 28.60 27.11
CA ARG A 267 2.02 27.76 28.15
C ARG A 267 1.09 26.69 27.55
N ARG A 268 0.28 27.03 26.54
CA ARG A 268 -0.52 26.03 25.81
C ARG A 268 0.34 25.04 25.01
N ARG A 269 1.50 25.42 24.46
CA ARG A 269 2.45 24.49 23.82
C ARG A 269 3.04 23.50 24.84
N GLN A 270 3.45 23.96 26.02
CA GLN A 270 3.99 23.08 27.07
C GLN A 270 2.93 22.10 27.58
N ALA A 271 1.69 22.54 27.81
CA ALA A 271 0.59 21.65 28.17
C ALA A 271 0.26 20.61 27.07
N ARG A 272 0.31 21.00 25.77
CA ARG A 272 0.12 20.07 24.63
C ARG A 272 1.32 19.15 24.37
N LEU A 273 2.48 19.42 24.96
CA LEU A 273 3.66 18.55 24.93
C LEU A 273 3.65 17.55 26.10
N ALA A 274 3.09 17.91 27.27
CA ALA A 274 2.92 17.00 28.39
C ALA A 274 1.85 15.91 28.17
N GLY A 275 0.84 16.19 27.32
CA GLY A 275 -0.23 15.24 26.98
C GLY A 275 -0.01 14.46 25.67
N ARG A 276 1.12 14.64 24.99
CA ARG A 276 1.48 13.81 23.83
C ARG A 276 2.29 12.63 24.33
N GLN A 277 1.79 11.41 24.13
CA GLN A 277 2.66 10.24 24.16
C GLN A 277 3.85 10.54 23.25
N THR A 278 5.05 10.54 23.84
CA THR A 278 6.29 10.48 23.06
C THR A 278 6.17 9.31 22.10
N PRO A 279 6.67 9.42 20.85
CA PRO A 279 6.90 8.22 20.04
C PRO A 279 7.65 7.23 20.93
N ALA A 280 7.22 5.97 20.94
CA ALA A 280 7.95 4.94 21.66
C ALA A 280 9.44 5.05 21.28
N PRO A 281 10.38 4.98 22.23
CA PRO A 281 11.79 4.97 21.89
C PRO A 281 12.02 3.94 20.80
N LEU A 282 12.96 4.22 19.89
CA LEU A 282 13.49 3.15 19.03
C LEU A 282 13.79 1.96 19.95
N PRO A 283 13.34 0.73 19.60
CA PRO A 283 13.56 -0.41 20.47
C PRO A 283 15.04 -0.47 20.83
N GLY A 284 15.32 -0.73 22.12
CA GLY A 284 16.69 -0.80 22.62
C GLY A 284 17.55 -1.77 21.79
N PRO A 285 18.89 -1.71 21.90
CA PRO A 285 19.78 -2.51 21.07
C PRO A 285 19.29 -3.96 21.04
N ALA A 286 18.96 -4.44 19.83
CA ALA A 286 18.31 -5.73 19.63
C ALA A 286 19.13 -6.82 20.33
N ALA A 287 18.46 -7.80 20.94
CA ALA A 287 19.13 -8.81 21.74
C ALA A 287 20.17 -9.53 20.89
N VAL A 288 21.44 -9.48 21.32
CA VAL A 288 22.57 -10.04 20.58
C VAL A 288 22.45 -11.57 20.52
N VAL A 289 22.20 -12.11 19.33
CA VAL A 289 22.10 -13.56 19.08
C VAL A 289 23.35 -14.00 18.32
N LYS A 290 24.33 -14.49 19.08
CA LYS A 290 25.63 -14.93 18.55
C LYS A 290 25.47 -16.15 17.64
N ALA A 291 26.23 -16.16 16.55
CA ALA A 291 26.40 -17.31 15.65
C ALA A 291 26.69 -18.61 16.42
N SER A 292 25.85 -19.63 16.23
CA SER A 292 25.93 -20.88 16.97
C SER A 292 25.32 -22.04 16.20
N LYS A 293 25.87 -23.24 16.39
CA LYS A 293 25.24 -24.51 15.97
C LYS A 293 24.27 -25.06 17.02
N LYS A 294 24.25 -24.50 18.23
CA LYS A 294 23.25 -24.80 19.27
C LYS A 294 22.06 -23.84 19.12
N ALA A 295 20.87 -24.31 19.48
CA ALA A 295 19.67 -23.48 19.48
C ALA A 295 19.81 -22.24 20.40
N PRO A 296 19.19 -21.10 20.02
CA PRO A 296 19.08 -19.92 20.89
C PRO A 296 18.56 -20.25 22.30
N GLY A 297 18.99 -19.46 23.29
CA GLY A 297 18.55 -19.60 24.69
C GLY A 297 19.07 -20.86 25.42
N GLY A 298 19.97 -21.64 24.81
CA GLY A 298 20.53 -22.84 25.42
C GLY A 298 19.56 -24.03 25.47
N LEU A 299 18.48 -23.99 24.67
CA LEU A 299 17.48 -25.06 24.60
C LEU A 299 18.11 -26.40 24.16
N LYS A 300 17.64 -27.50 24.76
CA LYS A 300 17.96 -28.85 24.29
C LYS A 300 17.26 -29.09 22.95
N VAL A 301 17.88 -29.90 22.08
CA VAL A 301 17.34 -30.23 20.74
C VAL A 301 15.89 -30.72 20.80
N GLN A 302 15.58 -31.61 21.74
CA GLN A 302 14.24 -32.16 21.97
C GLN A 302 13.17 -31.12 22.38
N ASP A 303 13.60 -30.03 23.04
CA ASP A 303 12.76 -28.94 23.50
C ASP A 303 12.69 -27.79 22.49
N THR A 304 13.49 -27.84 21.43
CA THR A 304 13.60 -26.76 20.43
C THR A 304 12.59 -26.96 19.30
N PRO A 305 11.66 -26.02 19.04
CA PRO A 305 10.78 -26.10 17.89
C PRO A 305 11.56 -26.04 16.57
N LEU A 306 11.12 -26.78 15.56
CA LEU A 306 11.64 -26.61 14.20
C LEU A 306 10.81 -25.56 13.47
N PHE A 307 11.47 -24.53 12.95
CA PHE A 307 10.83 -23.47 12.19
C PHE A 307 10.92 -23.69 10.67
N ILE A 308 9.82 -23.42 9.98
CA ILE A 308 9.77 -23.29 8.53
C ILE A 308 9.52 -21.82 8.19
N LEU A 309 10.45 -21.22 7.46
CA LEU A 309 10.39 -19.85 6.96
C LEU A 309 10.00 -19.90 5.49
N PHE A 310 8.69 -19.83 5.23
CA PHE A 310 8.16 -19.82 3.87
C PHE A 310 8.10 -18.38 3.35
N SER A 311 8.66 -18.15 2.16
CA SER A 311 8.75 -16.82 1.55
C SER A 311 8.41 -16.81 0.07
N HIS A 312 7.87 -15.70 -0.40
CA HIS A 312 7.57 -15.42 -1.80
C HIS A 312 8.17 -14.06 -2.19
N ASP A 313 8.76 -14.00 -3.38
CA ASP A 313 9.52 -12.85 -3.87
C ASP A 313 8.86 -12.23 -5.12
N ASP A 314 9.31 -11.05 -5.53
CA ASP A 314 8.79 -10.24 -6.65
C ASP A 314 7.36 -9.67 -6.49
N ALA A 315 6.41 -10.26 -7.21
CA ALA A 315 5.16 -9.64 -7.59
C ALA A 315 4.12 -9.77 -6.47
N VAL A 316 3.36 -8.70 -6.24
CA VAL A 316 2.34 -8.64 -5.20
C VAL A 316 1.00 -8.32 -5.85
N ASN A 317 0.51 -9.27 -6.64
CA ASN A 317 -0.72 -9.14 -7.43
C ASN A 317 -1.73 -10.25 -7.09
N ALA A 318 -2.95 -10.17 -7.64
CA ALA A 318 -4.04 -11.08 -7.28
C ALA A 318 -3.73 -12.55 -7.64
N ARG A 319 -2.93 -12.79 -8.69
CA ARG A 319 -2.49 -14.13 -9.10
C ARG A 319 -1.43 -14.68 -8.15
N ALA A 320 -0.48 -13.87 -7.72
CA ALA A 320 0.50 -14.23 -6.70
C ALA A 320 -0.23 -14.64 -5.41
N TYR A 321 -1.17 -13.81 -4.94
CA TYR A 321 -2.00 -14.11 -3.78
C TYR A 321 -2.76 -15.44 -3.92
N ASP A 322 -3.35 -15.71 -5.08
CA ASP A 322 -4.06 -16.96 -5.30
C ASP A 322 -3.12 -18.19 -5.30
N LEU A 323 -1.96 -18.10 -5.93
CA LEU A 323 -1.01 -19.21 -5.98
C LEU A 323 -0.36 -19.47 -4.60
N VAL A 324 0.08 -18.43 -3.91
CA VAL A 324 0.80 -18.53 -2.63
C VAL A 324 -0.15 -18.72 -1.46
N VAL A 325 -1.19 -17.88 -1.34
CA VAL A 325 -2.14 -17.96 -0.22
C VAL A 325 -3.20 -19.01 -0.48
N ASN A 326 -4.04 -18.85 -1.51
CA ASN A 326 -5.22 -19.72 -1.66
C ASN A 326 -4.88 -21.17 -1.98
N LYS A 327 -3.84 -21.43 -2.78
CA LYS A 327 -3.47 -22.76 -3.30
C LYS A 327 -2.35 -23.46 -2.55
N VAL A 328 -1.58 -22.76 -1.72
CA VAL A 328 -0.56 -23.36 -0.85
C VAL A 328 -0.95 -23.15 0.62
N THR A 329 -0.77 -21.96 1.19
CA THR A 329 -0.78 -21.81 2.66
C THR A 329 -2.16 -21.92 3.32
N LYS A 330 -3.25 -21.55 2.63
CA LYS A 330 -4.62 -21.42 3.18
C LYS A 330 -5.14 -22.65 3.93
N ASN A 331 -4.79 -23.85 3.49
CA ASN A 331 -5.29 -25.11 4.05
C ASN A 331 -4.39 -25.70 5.16
N HIS A 332 -3.19 -25.12 5.37
CA HIS A 332 -2.23 -25.57 6.37
C HIS A 332 -2.36 -24.75 7.65
N LYS A 333 -2.20 -25.40 8.80
CA LYS A 333 -2.38 -24.79 10.12
C LYS A 333 -1.24 -25.15 11.08
N ASN A 334 -0.85 -24.17 11.89
CA ASN A 334 0.02 -24.40 13.04
C ASN A 334 -0.77 -25.05 14.20
N LYS A 335 -0.06 -25.52 15.23
CA LYS A 335 -0.66 -26.23 16.37
C LYS A 335 -1.65 -25.40 17.20
N ASN A 336 -1.60 -24.08 17.08
CA ASN A 336 -2.57 -23.15 17.68
C ASN A 336 -3.86 -22.95 16.83
N GLY A 337 -4.02 -23.69 15.73
CA GLY A 337 -5.20 -23.64 14.85
C GLY A 337 -5.26 -22.46 13.89
N CYS A 338 -4.26 -21.56 13.93
CA CYS A 338 -4.11 -20.46 12.98
C CYS A 338 -3.53 -20.99 11.67
N ARG A 339 -3.94 -20.39 10.54
CA ARG A 339 -3.34 -20.65 9.23
C ARG A 339 -1.86 -20.29 9.25
N VAL A 340 -1.07 -21.02 8.49
CA VAL A 340 0.37 -20.77 8.41
C VAL A 340 0.65 -19.47 7.64
N PRO A 341 1.51 -18.58 8.17
CA PRO A 341 1.84 -17.32 7.52
C PRO A 341 2.98 -17.52 6.49
N ALA A 342 3.37 -16.44 5.84
CA ALA A 342 4.42 -16.39 4.81
C ALA A 342 5.08 -15.01 4.87
N THR A 343 6.28 -14.89 4.32
CA THR A 343 7.01 -13.61 4.19
C THR A 343 7.06 -13.18 2.73
N TRP A 344 6.58 -11.99 2.41
CA TRP A 344 6.47 -11.48 1.05
C TRP A 344 7.52 -10.40 0.80
N PHE A 345 8.59 -10.75 0.09
CA PHE A 345 9.63 -9.80 -0.35
C PHE A 345 9.16 -9.14 -1.65
N GLY A 346 8.35 -8.08 -1.53
CA GLY A 346 7.70 -7.46 -2.68
C GLY A 346 8.50 -6.31 -3.29
N CYS A 347 8.72 -6.33 -4.60
CA CYS A 347 9.34 -5.21 -5.34
C CYS A 347 8.29 -4.28 -5.95
N THR A 348 8.49 -2.96 -5.86
CA THR A 348 7.35 -2.04 -5.59
C THR A 348 6.96 -1.06 -6.70
N LYS A 349 7.73 -0.96 -7.78
CA LYS A 349 7.47 -0.04 -8.90
C LYS A 349 7.34 -0.80 -10.23
N ASP A 350 8.37 -1.54 -10.64
CA ASP A 350 8.42 -2.17 -11.98
C ASP A 350 8.15 -3.70 -11.93
N CYS A 351 7.43 -4.19 -10.91
CA CYS A 351 7.22 -5.63 -10.64
C CYS A 351 5.76 -6.08 -10.48
N ASP A 352 4.78 -5.35 -11.01
CA ASP A 352 3.34 -5.62 -10.76
C ASP A 352 2.96 -5.71 -9.26
N PHE A 353 3.16 -4.58 -8.57
CA PHE A 353 2.82 -4.43 -7.14
C PHE A 353 1.44 -3.79 -6.96
N SER A 354 0.43 -4.62 -6.69
CA SER A 354 -0.90 -4.17 -6.30
C SER A 354 -0.97 -3.79 -4.82
N CYS A 355 -1.32 -2.54 -4.54
CA CYS A 355 -1.49 -2.07 -3.17
C CYS A 355 -2.63 -2.78 -2.42
N SER A 356 -3.75 -3.07 -3.08
CA SER A 356 -4.87 -3.78 -2.42
C SER A 356 -4.44 -5.18 -1.99
N VAL A 357 -3.69 -5.88 -2.84
CA VAL A 357 -3.17 -7.21 -2.53
C VAL A 357 -2.15 -7.17 -1.41
N ALA A 358 -1.19 -6.22 -1.41
CA ALA A 358 -0.23 -6.09 -0.32
C ALA A 358 -0.92 -5.88 1.04
N ARG A 359 -2.03 -5.12 1.07
CA ARG A 359 -2.87 -4.97 2.26
C ARG A 359 -3.64 -6.25 2.62
N ASP A 360 -4.16 -6.98 1.64
CA ASP A 360 -4.88 -8.25 1.89
C ASP A 360 -3.91 -9.34 2.40
N VAL A 361 -2.67 -9.39 1.89
CA VAL A 361 -1.54 -10.21 2.41
C VAL A 361 -1.28 -9.90 3.88
N HIS A 362 -1.01 -8.63 4.20
CA HIS A 362 -0.75 -8.18 5.57
C HIS A 362 -1.95 -8.45 6.51
N ALA A 363 -3.16 -8.15 6.05
CA ALA A 363 -4.38 -8.38 6.81
C ALA A 363 -4.68 -9.87 7.05
N ALA A 364 -4.21 -10.78 6.18
CA ALA A 364 -4.27 -12.23 6.35
C ALA A 364 -3.19 -12.79 7.31
N GLY A 365 -2.34 -11.94 7.90
CA GLY A 365 -1.33 -12.34 8.90
C GLY A 365 0.02 -12.77 8.30
N HIS A 366 0.25 -12.48 7.02
CA HIS A 366 1.56 -12.64 6.38
C HIS A 366 2.42 -11.38 6.60
N GLU A 367 3.74 -11.55 6.58
CA GLU A 367 4.70 -10.44 6.67
C GLU A 367 4.94 -9.82 5.28
N MET A 368 5.11 -8.50 5.23
CA MET A 368 5.51 -7.76 4.03
C MET A 368 6.90 -7.17 4.26
N ALA A 369 7.85 -7.57 3.42
CA ALA A 369 9.25 -7.17 3.44
C ALA A 369 9.63 -6.47 2.12
N ALA A 370 10.72 -5.71 2.11
CA ALA A 370 11.14 -4.95 0.93
C ALA A 370 12.05 -5.76 -0.01
N HIS A 371 11.93 -5.52 -1.31
CA HIS A 371 12.73 -6.21 -2.34
C HIS A 371 13.16 -5.27 -3.48
N THR A 372 13.58 -4.04 -3.15
CA THR A 372 13.88 -2.93 -4.11
C THR A 372 12.65 -2.35 -4.83
N MET A 373 12.82 -1.28 -5.60
CA MET A 373 11.72 -0.69 -6.37
C MET A 373 11.60 -1.32 -7.75
N ASN A 374 12.74 -1.49 -8.44
CA ASN A 374 12.78 -1.88 -9.85
C ASN A 374 13.49 -3.23 -10.11
N HIS A 375 13.78 -4.01 -9.07
CA HIS A 375 14.46 -5.32 -9.15
C HIS A 375 15.82 -5.32 -9.93
N PRO A 376 16.76 -4.37 -9.68
CA PRO A 376 18.09 -4.42 -10.28
C PRO A 376 19.08 -5.28 -9.45
N ASP A 377 20.16 -5.76 -10.08
CA ASP A 377 21.37 -6.15 -9.33
C ASP A 377 21.91 -4.90 -8.61
N LEU A 378 22.16 -5.00 -7.31
CA LEU A 378 22.63 -3.90 -6.46
C LEU A 378 24.16 -3.81 -6.39
N ARG A 379 24.90 -4.88 -6.72
CA ARG A 379 26.37 -4.92 -6.64
C ARG A 379 27.09 -3.86 -7.48
N PRO A 380 26.65 -3.47 -8.70
CA PRO A 380 27.31 -2.42 -9.47
C PRO A 380 26.90 -0.99 -9.07
N LEU A 381 25.99 -0.82 -8.10
CA LEU A 381 25.41 0.48 -7.77
C LEU A 381 26.14 1.15 -6.59
N ALA A 382 26.18 2.49 -6.60
CA ALA A 382 26.70 3.26 -5.47
C ALA A 382 25.70 3.32 -4.30
N TYR A 383 26.17 3.53 -3.07
CA TYR A 383 25.36 3.59 -1.84
C TYR A 383 24.04 4.37 -1.98
N ASN A 384 24.06 5.56 -2.61
CA ASN A 384 22.85 6.37 -2.77
C ASN A 384 21.82 5.77 -3.75
N GLN A 385 22.27 5.01 -4.75
CA GLN A 385 21.40 4.27 -5.66
C GLN A 385 20.83 3.03 -4.97
N ILE A 386 21.66 2.26 -4.27
CA ILE A 386 21.23 1.13 -3.42
C ILE A 386 20.19 1.60 -2.39
N LYS A 387 20.48 2.67 -1.66
CA LYS A 387 19.57 3.29 -0.68
C LYS A 387 18.25 3.74 -1.30
N LYS A 388 18.29 4.34 -2.49
CA LYS A 388 17.07 4.73 -3.23
C LYS A 388 16.20 3.52 -3.54
N GLU A 389 16.78 2.42 -4.01
CA GLU A 389 16.07 1.17 -4.28
C GLU A 389 15.49 0.55 -2.99
N ILE A 390 16.32 0.32 -1.99
CA ILE A 390 15.94 -0.38 -0.75
C ILE A 390 14.94 0.43 0.09
N VAL A 391 15.28 1.68 0.42
CA VAL A 391 14.44 2.53 1.28
C VAL A 391 13.21 3.01 0.51
N GLY A 392 13.36 3.35 -0.77
CA GLY A 392 12.23 3.72 -1.63
C GLY A 392 11.19 2.61 -1.72
N SER A 393 11.64 1.34 -1.74
CA SER A 393 10.76 0.17 -1.69
C SER A 393 9.99 0.07 -0.38
N ARG A 394 10.68 0.07 0.77
CA ARG A 394 10.02 0.05 2.09
C ARG A 394 9.03 1.21 2.23
N ASP A 395 9.41 2.42 1.86
CA ASP A 395 8.53 3.58 1.92
C ASP A 395 7.33 3.45 0.95
N ALA A 396 7.49 2.75 -0.18
CA ALA A 396 6.40 2.43 -1.10
C ALA A 396 5.45 1.35 -0.56
N ILE A 397 5.91 0.41 0.26
CA ILE A 397 5.06 -0.52 1.03
C ILE A 397 4.31 0.25 2.13
N VAL A 398 5.00 1.16 2.82
CA VAL A 398 4.41 1.98 3.90
C VAL A 398 3.34 2.96 3.39
N ARG A 399 3.59 3.65 2.27
CA ARG A 399 2.58 4.53 1.62
C ARG A 399 1.29 3.80 1.22
N ARG A 400 1.35 2.47 1.13
CA ARG A 400 0.23 1.58 0.81
C ARG A 400 -0.54 1.09 2.04
N GLY A 401 -0.19 1.57 3.25
CA GLY A 401 -0.96 1.39 4.47
C GLY A 401 -0.48 0.28 5.41
N ILE A 402 0.69 -0.31 5.15
CA ILE A 402 1.34 -1.27 6.03
C ILE A 402 2.25 -0.50 7.02
N PRO A 403 2.21 -0.75 8.33
CA PRO A 403 3.01 0.03 9.29
C PRO A 403 4.51 -0.11 9.08
N LYS A 404 5.26 1.02 9.12
CA LYS A 404 6.73 1.02 8.92
C LYS A 404 7.47 0.13 9.93
N ALA A 405 6.95 0.02 11.15
CA ALA A 405 7.51 -0.84 12.19
C ALA A 405 7.36 -2.34 11.89
N GLU A 406 6.56 -2.72 10.90
CA GLU A 406 6.31 -4.11 10.49
C GLU A 406 7.01 -4.46 9.16
N VAL A 407 7.46 -3.46 8.38
CA VAL A 407 8.26 -3.65 7.15
C VAL A 407 9.75 -3.58 7.49
N THR A 408 10.22 -4.56 8.26
CA THR A 408 11.58 -4.58 8.84
C THR A 408 12.57 -5.44 8.09
N GLY A 409 12.09 -6.33 7.22
CA GLY A 409 12.89 -7.27 6.44
C GLY A 409 13.28 -6.78 5.06
N PHE A 410 14.36 -7.37 4.53
CA PHE A 410 14.80 -7.21 3.16
C PHE A 410 15.37 -8.51 2.58
N ARG A 411 15.32 -8.62 1.25
CA ARG A 411 16.07 -9.57 0.44
C ARG A 411 16.51 -8.87 -0.85
N THR A 412 17.71 -9.18 -1.33
CA THR A 412 18.25 -8.61 -2.57
C THR A 412 17.75 -9.39 -3.80
N PRO A 413 17.36 -8.70 -4.89
CA PRO A 413 17.19 -9.31 -6.21
C PRO A 413 18.32 -10.27 -6.59
N PHE A 414 17.98 -11.37 -7.25
CA PHE A 414 18.94 -12.39 -7.71
C PHE A 414 19.84 -12.98 -6.61
N LEU A 415 19.45 -12.84 -5.34
CA LEU A 415 20.23 -13.21 -4.16
C LEU A 415 21.67 -12.63 -4.14
N SER A 416 21.85 -11.44 -4.73
CA SER A 416 23.17 -10.82 -4.98
C SER A 416 23.57 -9.78 -3.93
N ASP A 417 23.96 -10.22 -2.73
CA ASP A 417 24.34 -9.33 -1.63
C ASP A 417 25.79 -8.81 -1.73
N SER A 418 26.06 -7.69 -1.05
CA SER A 418 27.38 -7.10 -0.87
C SER A 418 27.49 -6.31 0.44
N PRO A 419 28.70 -5.97 0.92
CA PRO A 419 28.86 -5.20 2.15
C PRO A 419 28.18 -3.82 2.10
N GLU A 420 28.11 -3.18 0.93
CA GLU A 420 27.45 -1.88 0.78
C GLU A 420 25.91 -1.99 0.85
N VAL A 421 25.34 -3.12 0.41
CA VAL A 421 23.91 -3.43 0.58
C VAL A 421 23.58 -3.62 2.07
N ARG A 422 24.34 -4.47 2.78
CA ARG A 422 24.18 -4.68 4.23
C ARG A 422 24.39 -3.40 5.04
N ARG A 423 25.35 -2.55 4.64
CA ARG A 423 25.53 -1.21 5.20
C ARG A 423 24.30 -0.32 4.99
N VAL A 424 23.74 -0.27 3.78
CA VAL A 424 22.49 0.49 3.52
C VAL A 424 21.34 -0.03 4.39
N LEU A 425 21.20 -1.35 4.57
CA LEU A 425 20.16 -1.93 5.41
C LEU A 425 20.33 -1.49 6.87
N TYR A 426 21.54 -1.60 7.40
CA TYR A 426 21.90 -1.18 8.76
C TYR A 426 21.65 0.32 9.00
N ASP A 427 22.24 1.18 8.17
CA ASP A 427 22.15 2.64 8.28
C ASP A 427 20.72 3.18 8.20
N ASN A 428 19.80 2.38 7.62
CA ASN A 428 18.39 2.75 7.46
C ASN A 428 17.45 1.91 8.33
N GLY A 429 17.97 1.19 9.33
CA GLY A 429 17.19 0.51 10.36
C GLY A 429 16.29 -0.60 9.80
N PHE A 430 16.83 -1.45 8.94
CA PHE A 430 16.26 -2.78 8.70
C PHE A 430 16.69 -3.72 9.82
N ARG A 431 15.80 -4.65 10.22
CA ARG A 431 16.08 -5.62 11.30
C ARG A 431 16.86 -6.81 10.77
N TYR A 432 16.61 -7.22 9.52
CA TYR A 432 17.26 -8.38 8.94
C TYR A 432 17.44 -8.29 7.42
N ASP A 433 18.50 -8.93 6.96
CA ASP A 433 18.67 -9.39 5.58
C ASP A 433 18.36 -10.91 5.49
N SER A 434 17.77 -11.35 4.37
CA SER A 434 17.60 -12.76 4.04
C SER A 434 18.05 -13.07 2.61
N THR A 435 19.25 -12.61 2.23
CA THR A 435 19.81 -12.79 0.89
C THR A 435 20.83 -13.92 0.83
N ILE A 436 21.72 -14.02 1.81
CA ILE A 436 22.90 -14.92 1.75
C ILE A 436 22.48 -16.40 1.66
N GLY A 437 22.87 -17.06 0.55
CA GLY A 437 22.72 -18.50 0.37
C GLY A 437 23.82 -19.28 1.09
N VAL A 438 23.46 -20.38 1.77
CA VAL A 438 24.39 -21.24 2.51
C VAL A 438 24.02 -22.72 2.42
N ASN A 439 25.00 -23.59 2.68
CA ASN A 439 24.77 -25.03 2.80
C ASN A 439 23.85 -25.37 4.01
N GLY A 440 22.81 -26.15 3.74
CA GLY A 440 21.78 -26.57 4.67
C GLY A 440 22.12 -27.87 5.42
N GLY A 441 21.13 -28.78 5.49
CA GLY A 441 21.30 -30.09 6.11
C GLY A 441 21.46 -30.09 7.64
N ARG A 442 22.27 -31.04 8.13
CA ARG A 442 22.47 -31.35 9.56
C ARG A 442 23.50 -30.42 10.20
N ASN A 443 23.31 -30.07 11.46
CA ASN A 443 24.27 -29.31 12.29
C ASN A 443 24.72 -27.97 11.67
N LYS A 444 23.82 -27.33 10.90
CA LYS A 444 24.04 -26.05 10.22
C LYS A 444 24.03 -24.87 11.20
N LEU A 445 24.70 -23.78 10.86
CA LEU A 445 24.73 -22.58 11.71
C LEU A 445 23.33 -21.95 11.77
N TRP A 446 22.87 -21.53 12.95
CA TRP A 446 21.61 -20.78 13.09
C TRP A 446 21.75 -19.35 12.53
N PRO A 447 20.63 -18.68 12.18
CA PRO A 447 20.60 -17.23 11.96
C PRO A 447 21.17 -16.47 13.16
N ALA A 448 21.78 -15.32 12.92
CA ALA A 448 22.55 -14.59 13.93
C ALA A 448 22.58 -13.08 13.64
N THR A 449 22.86 -12.30 14.68
CA THR A 449 23.17 -10.87 14.55
C THR A 449 24.62 -10.63 14.14
N LEU A 450 24.90 -9.50 13.50
CA LEU A 450 26.16 -9.21 12.81
C LEU A 450 27.18 -8.41 13.66
N GLU A 451 27.25 -8.65 14.98
CA GLU A 451 28.25 -7.97 15.86
C GLU A 451 29.69 -8.32 15.50
N ALA A 452 29.92 -9.59 15.14
CA ALA A 452 31.22 -10.12 14.74
C ALA A 452 31.42 -10.10 13.22
N GLY A 453 30.47 -9.51 12.47
CA GLY A 453 30.37 -9.60 11.02
C GLY A 453 29.62 -10.84 10.55
N VAL A 454 29.69 -11.12 9.24
CA VAL A 454 28.95 -12.21 8.61
C VAL A 454 29.58 -13.57 8.99
N PRO A 455 28.85 -14.45 9.70
CA PRO A 455 29.41 -15.72 10.20
C PRO A 455 29.21 -16.89 9.22
N TYR A 456 28.80 -16.59 7.99
CA TYR A 456 28.44 -17.55 6.95
C TYR A 456 29.50 -17.57 5.84
N ASP A 457 29.68 -18.74 5.24
CA ASP A 457 30.39 -18.85 3.97
C ASP A 457 29.51 -18.27 2.85
N CYS A 458 29.90 -17.09 2.36
CA CYS A 458 29.15 -16.38 1.32
C CYS A 458 29.52 -16.85 -0.10
N ASP A 459 30.68 -17.48 -0.29
CA ASP A 459 31.11 -17.99 -1.58
C ASP A 459 30.19 -19.14 -2.03
N ALA A 460 29.71 -19.94 -1.08
CA ALA A 460 28.69 -20.98 -1.28
C ALA A 460 27.37 -20.47 -1.92
N GLY A 461 27.08 -19.17 -1.79
CA GLY A 461 25.93 -18.50 -2.41
C GLY A 461 26.30 -17.47 -3.48
N GLY A 462 27.57 -17.35 -3.89
CA GLY A 462 28.03 -16.30 -4.82
C GLY A 462 27.90 -14.86 -4.29
N ASN A 463 27.83 -14.71 -2.96
CA ASN A 463 27.61 -13.45 -2.26
C ASN A 463 28.94 -12.83 -1.81
N PHE A 464 29.09 -11.51 -1.84
CA PHE A 464 30.33 -10.86 -1.40
C PHE A 464 30.27 -10.52 0.08
N CYS A 465 31.22 -11.01 0.87
CA CYS A 465 31.35 -10.72 2.31
C CYS A 465 32.78 -10.34 2.68
N ARG A 466 32.95 -9.58 3.76
CA ARG A 466 34.24 -9.04 4.22
C ARG A 466 34.36 -9.14 5.75
N THR A 467 35.48 -9.65 6.23
CA THR A 467 35.74 -9.90 7.67
C THR A 467 35.71 -8.66 8.56
N TRP A 468 35.74 -7.45 7.99
CA TRP A 468 35.66 -6.19 8.73
C TRP A 468 34.24 -5.63 8.86
N GLU A 469 33.26 -6.12 8.09
CA GLU A 469 31.89 -5.58 8.14
C GLU A 469 31.21 -5.96 9.45
N LYS A 470 30.52 -5.02 10.10
CA LYS A 470 29.84 -5.24 11.39
C LYS A 470 28.58 -4.39 11.45
N HIS A 471 27.47 -5.02 11.78
CA HIS A 471 26.14 -4.39 11.84
C HIS A 471 25.41 -4.84 13.12
N PRO A 472 25.84 -4.38 14.31
CA PRO A 472 25.33 -4.87 15.60
C PRO A 472 23.80 -4.76 15.72
N GLY A 473 23.15 -5.84 16.11
CA GLY A 473 21.69 -5.96 16.22
C GLY A 473 20.93 -6.18 14.91
N MET A 474 21.58 -6.12 13.74
CA MET A 474 20.97 -6.55 12.47
C MET A 474 21.21 -8.04 12.27
N PHE A 475 20.15 -8.77 11.96
CA PHE A 475 20.21 -10.20 11.65
C PHE A 475 20.60 -10.47 10.20
N ALA A 476 21.38 -11.53 10.00
CA ALA A 476 21.42 -12.25 8.74
C ALA A 476 20.61 -13.56 8.91
N VAL A 477 19.66 -13.81 8.01
CA VAL A 477 18.79 -14.99 8.00
C VAL A 477 19.01 -15.75 6.68
N PRO A 478 19.98 -16.68 6.64
CA PRO A 478 20.40 -17.32 5.40
C PRO A 478 19.31 -18.15 4.72
N LEU A 479 19.43 -18.28 3.41
CA LEU A 479 18.72 -19.27 2.61
C LEU A 479 19.52 -20.59 2.62
N TYR A 480 18.99 -21.61 3.29
CA TYR A 480 19.62 -22.92 3.40
C TYR A 480 19.25 -23.82 2.21
N SER A 481 20.23 -24.17 1.38
CA SER A 481 20.06 -25.14 0.29
C SER A 481 20.56 -26.54 0.68
N ASN A 482 19.83 -27.58 0.26
CA ASN A 482 20.22 -28.99 0.37
C ASN A 482 20.76 -29.54 -0.98
N GLY A 483 21.33 -28.67 -1.82
CA GLY A 483 21.87 -28.99 -3.14
C GLY A 483 21.02 -28.42 -4.28
N GLY A 484 21.65 -27.62 -5.15
CA GLY A 484 20.97 -26.83 -6.19
C GLY A 484 20.38 -25.53 -5.64
N ASN A 485 19.43 -24.96 -6.39
CA ASN A 485 18.83 -23.65 -6.15
C ASN A 485 18.33 -23.47 -4.71
N SER A 486 18.61 -22.31 -4.12
CA SER A 486 18.10 -21.90 -2.79
C SER A 486 16.63 -21.44 -2.78
N MET A 487 16.05 -21.26 -3.98
CA MET A 487 14.69 -20.84 -4.28
C MET A 487 14.17 -21.72 -5.42
N ASP A 488 12.85 -21.90 -5.57
CA ASP A 488 12.26 -22.65 -6.70
C ASP A 488 12.92 -24.04 -6.93
N TYR A 489 12.96 -24.83 -5.86
CA TYR A 489 13.57 -26.17 -5.82
C TYR A 489 13.20 -27.06 -7.01
N CYS A 490 14.15 -27.84 -7.52
CA CYS A 490 13.93 -28.74 -8.66
C CYS A 490 13.48 -28.07 -9.97
N SER A 491 13.73 -26.77 -10.19
CA SER A 491 13.67 -26.18 -11.53
C SER A 491 15.02 -25.74 -12.09
N ASP A 492 15.06 -25.62 -13.41
CA ASP A 492 16.06 -24.87 -14.15
C ASP A 492 15.81 -23.35 -13.94
N GLU A 493 16.86 -22.59 -13.66
CA GLU A 493 16.76 -21.17 -13.28
C GLU A 493 16.44 -20.26 -14.47
N ALA A 494 16.87 -20.62 -15.69
CA ALA A 494 16.63 -19.81 -16.88
C ALA A 494 15.20 -19.97 -17.44
N THR A 495 14.60 -21.15 -17.29
CA THR A 495 13.33 -21.52 -17.93
C THR A 495 12.18 -21.83 -16.96
N GLY A 496 12.46 -22.01 -15.67
CA GLY A 496 11.48 -22.49 -14.69
C GLY A 496 10.94 -23.89 -15.00
N ALA A 497 11.64 -24.67 -15.83
CA ALA A 497 11.28 -26.05 -16.19
C ALA A 497 11.71 -27.05 -15.10
N PRO A 498 10.95 -28.15 -14.86
CA PRO A 498 11.36 -29.15 -13.88
C PRO A 498 12.65 -29.85 -14.28
N ARG A 499 13.61 -29.92 -13.34
CA ARG A 499 14.83 -30.71 -13.51
C ARG A 499 14.47 -32.21 -13.49
N PRO A 500 14.81 -32.99 -14.54
CA PRO A 500 14.54 -34.43 -14.57
C PRO A 500 15.08 -35.15 -13.33
N GLY A 501 14.31 -36.10 -12.81
CA GLY A 501 14.65 -36.88 -11.61
C GLY A 501 14.56 -36.14 -10.27
N CYS A 502 14.26 -34.83 -10.25
CA CYS A 502 14.18 -34.04 -9.02
C CYS A 502 12.73 -33.91 -8.52
N SER A 503 12.45 -34.38 -7.30
CA SER A 503 11.16 -34.14 -6.61
C SER A 503 11.31 -33.04 -5.57
N VAL A 504 10.42 -32.04 -5.66
CA VAL A 504 10.32 -30.94 -4.69
C VAL A 504 9.97 -31.49 -3.31
N TYR A 505 9.03 -32.45 -3.25
CA TYR A 505 8.68 -33.14 -2.02
C TYR A 505 9.90 -33.86 -1.42
N GLY A 506 10.65 -34.59 -2.24
CA GLY A 506 11.85 -35.32 -1.80
C GLY A 506 12.92 -34.42 -1.20
N VAL A 507 13.31 -33.36 -1.92
CA VAL A 507 14.35 -32.41 -1.48
C VAL A 507 13.94 -31.68 -0.20
N LEU A 508 12.71 -31.14 -0.16
CA LEU A 508 12.23 -30.41 1.00
C LEU A 508 12.00 -31.32 2.21
N LYS A 509 11.50 -32.55 2.00
CA LYS A 509 11.36 -33.54 3.07
C LYS A 509 12.72 -33.87 3.68
N GLN A 510 13.75 -34.07 2.87
CA GLN A 510 15.10 -34.33 3.34
C GLN A 510 15.65 -33.17 4.18
N ALA A 511 15.50 -31.92 3.71
CA ALA A 511 15.89 -30.73 4.46
C ALA A 511 15.17 -30.60 5.81
N ILE A 512 13.87 -30.93 5.85
CA ILE A 512 13.07 -30.98 7.08
C ILE A 512 13.54 -32.09 8.03
N ASP A 513 13.80 -33.29 7.53
CA ASP A 513 14.26 -34.41 8.36
C ASP A 513 15.69 -34.20 8.89
N ASP A 514 16.59 -33.62 8.09
CA ASP A 514 17.93 -33.25 8.53
C ASP A 514 17.90 -32.20 9.64
N ALA A 515 17.05 -31.18 9.51
CA ALA A 515 16.87 -30.17 10.55
C ALA A 515 16.20 -30.75 11.81
N TYR A 516 15.14 -31.54 11.65
CA TYR A 516 14.36 -32.11 12.75
C TYR A 516 15.16 -33.13 13.59
N ASN A 517 15.99 -33.92 12.93
CA ASN A 517 16.84 -34.97 13.52
C ASN A 517 18.28 -34.51 13.79
N SER A 518 18.50 -33.19 13.85
CA SER A 518 19.78 -32.56 14.18
C SER A 518 19.53 -31.35 15.09
N ASN A 519 20.21 -30.22 14.87
CA ASN A 519 20.20 -29.07 15.77
C ASN A 519 18.99 -28.13 15.65
N ARG A 520 17.91 -28.53 14.97
CA ARG A 520 16.65 -27.78 14.80
C ARG A 520 16.75 -26.41 14.10
N GLY A 521 17.90 -26.08 13.49
CA GLY A 521 18.05 -24.85 12.71
C GLY A 521 16.99 -24.74 11.62
N PRO A 522 16.48 -23.53 11.30
CA PRO A 522 15.29 -23.34 10.49
C PRO A 522 15.42 -23.94 9.08
N VAL A 523 14.29 -24.23 8.45
CA VAL A 523 14.20 -24.58 7.03
C VAL A 523 13.61 -23.39 6.30
N THR A 524 14.38 -22.78 5.39
CA THR A 524 13.88 -21.76 4.46
C THR A 524 13.27 -22.43 3.24
N ILE A 525 12.12 -21.94 2.79
CA ILE A 525 11.49 -22.36 1.54
C ILE A 525 11.06 -21.09 0.81
N GLY A 526 11.83 -20.67 -0.18
CA GLY A 526 11.53 -19.52 -1.02
C GLY A 526 11.08 -19.91 -2.42
N ILE A 527 10.16 -19.12 -2.97
CA ILE A 527 9.44 -19.40 -4.22
C ILE A 527 9.13 -18.11 -5.01
N HIS A 528 8.92 -18.24 -6.32
CA HIS A 528 8.34 -17.18 -7.16
C HIS A 528 6.99 -17.60 -7.76
N SER A 529 6.07 -16.64 -7.92
CA SER A 529 4.70 -16.87 -8.42
C SER A 529 4.46 -16.46 -9.87
N VAL A 530 5.51 -16.17 -10.64
CA VAL A 530 5.41 -15.59 -11.99
C VAL A 530 4.72 -16.53 -12.98
N THR A 531 4.19 -15.98 -14.08
CA THR A 531 3.15 -16.63 -14.90
C THR A 531 3.61 -17.87 -15.66
N THR A 532 4.88 -17.92 -16.07
CA THR A 532 5.61 -19.05 -16.67
C THR A 532 6.42 -19.85 -15.63
N GLY A 533 6.52 -19.34 -14.40
CA GLY A 533 7.47 -19.80 -13.39
C GLY A 533 6.99 -20.99 -12.57
N TRP A 534 7.80 -21.31 -11.55
CA TRP A 534 7.69 -22.48 -10.70
C TRP A 534 6.27 -22.72 -10.17
N LEU A 535 5.74 -21.78 -9.39
CA LEU A 535 4.45 -21.98 -8.71
C LEU A 535 3.24 -22.01 -9.67
N ALA A 536 3.42 -21.72 -10.95
CA ALA A 536 2.37 -21.88 -11.97
C ALA A 536 2.09 -23.36 -12.30
N ARG A 537 3.03 -24.28 -12.05
CA ARG A 537 2.91 -25.71 -12.37
C ARG A 537 2.13 -26.49 -11.30
N ASN A 538 1.21 -27.37 -11.71
CA ASN A 538 0.41 -28.21 -10.80
C ASN A 538 1.28 -29.15 -9.95
N ALA A 539 2.31 -29.78 -10.53
CA ALA A 539 3.18 -30.73 -9.84
C ALA A 539 3.92 -30.08 -8.66
N PHE A 540 4.57 -28.93 -8.87
CA PHE A 540 5.28 -28.21 -7.81
C PHE A 540 4.34 -27.72 -6.69
N ARG A 541 3.14 -27.22 -7.02
CA ARG A 541 2.12 -26.90 -6.00
C ARG A 541 1.67 -28.13 -5.21
N LYS A 542 1.55 -29.30 -5.84
CA LYS A 542 1.18 -30.54 -5.17
C LYS A 542 2.28 -30.99 -4.21
N ASP A 543 3.51 -31.14 -4.69
CA ASP A 543 4.67 -31.52 -3.87
C ASP A 543 4.87 -30.58 -2.67
N LEU A 544 4.70 -29.27 -2.89
CA LEU A 544 4.79 -28.27 -1.83
C LEU A 544 3.67 -28.41 -0.79
N ASN A 545 2.43 -28.67 -1.21
CA ASN A 545 1.33 -28.95 -0.28
C ASN A 545 1.57 -30.23 0.52
N ASP A 546 2.04 -31.29 -0.14
CA ASP A 546 2.32 -32.58 0.49
C ASP A 546 3.47 -32.49 1.50
N VAL A 547 4.52 -31.71 1.22
CA VAL A 547 5.65 -31.55 2.15
C VAL A 547 5.31 -30.64 3.33
N LEU A 548 4.49 -29.59 3.13
CA LEU A 548 3.98 -28.77 4.24
C LEU A 548 3.05 -29.59 5.15
N LYS A 549 2.18 -30.42 4.57
CA LYS A 549 1.34 -31.38 5.32
C LYS A 549 2.19 -32.36 6.11
N TYR A 550 3.24 -32.94 5.50
CA TYR A 550 4.20 -33.82 6.15
C TYR A 550 4.90 -33.14 7.34
N ALA A 551 5.40 -31.91 7.14
CA ALA A 551 6.12 -31.18 8.17
C ALA A 551 5.23 -30.83 9.36
N LEU A 552 4.04 -30.27 9.09
CA LEU A 552 3.09 -29.83 10.13
C LEU A 552 2.39 -30.99 10.84
N ALA A 553 2.51 -32.23 10.34
CA ALA A 553 2.11 -33.43 11.08
C ALA A 553 3.07 -33.73 12.26
N LYS A 554 4.37 -33.41 12.15
CA LYS A 554 5.35 -33.60 13.24
C LYS A 554 4.98 -32.75 14.46
N LYS A 555 5.36 -33.21 15.66
CA LYS A 555 4.90 -32.65 16.94
C LYS A 555 5.26 -31.17 17.14
N ASP A 556 6.53 -30.83 16.91
CA ASP A 556 7.13 -29.55 17.33
C ASP A 556 7.55 -28.66 16.15
N VAL A 557 6.85 -28.76 15.01
CA VAL A 557 7.09 -27.94 13.81
C VAL A 557 6.13 -26.76 13.77
N TRP A 558 6.68 -25.58 13.47
CA TRP A 558 5.96 -24.33 13.32
C TRP A 558 6.37 -23.61 12.04
N MET A 559 5.40 -23.20 11.23
CA MET A 559 5.64 -22.32 10.09
C MET A 559 5.34 -20.89 10.51
N VAL A 560 6.28 -19.97 10.31
CA VAL A 560 6.24 -18.60 10.86
C VAL A 560 6.82 -17.61 9.85
N THR A 561 6.55 -16.32 10.03
CA THR A 561 7.26 -15.29 9.26
C THR A 561 8.67 -15.07 9.80
N HIS A 562 9.52 -14.37 9.04
CA HIS A 562 10.89 -14.05 9.47
C HIS A 562 10.88 -13.18 10.74
N ALA A 563 10.08 -12.12 10.80
CA ALA A 563 9.92 -11.30 12.00
C ALA A 563 9.44 -12.12 13.22
N GLN A 564 8.46 -13.02 13.03
CA GLN A 564 7.96 -13.90 14.10
C GLN A 564 9.04 -14.86 14.63
N PHE A 565 9.90 -15.34 13.74
CA PHE A 565 11.04 -16.20 14.07
C PHE A 565 12.15 -15.44 14.80
N LEU A 566 12.47 -14.21 14.37
CA LEU A 566 13.48 -13.38 15.04
C LEU A 566 13.04 -12.98 16.45
N ASP A 567 11.76 -12.64 16.63
CA ASP A 567 11.16 -12.46 17.96
C ASP A 567 11.32 -13.69 18.87
N TRP A 568 11.36 -14.90 18.30
CA TRP A 568 11.62 -16.13 19.06
C TRP A 568 13.12 -16.30 19.32
N MET A 569 14.01 -15.97 18.39
CA MET A 569 15.44 -16.07 18.62
C MET A 569 15.95 -15.08 19.69
N GLU A 570 15.35 -13.88 19.75
CA GLU A 570 15.63 -12.88 20.78
C GLU A 570 15.07 -13.28 22.15
N ALA A 571 13.94 -14.01 22.19
CA ALA A 571 13.30 -14.51 23.42
C ALA A 571 12.89 -16.00 23.31
N PRO A 572 13.85 -16.94 23.32
CA PRO A 572 13.58 -18.35 22.99
C PRO A 572 12.72 -19.06 24.04
N VAL A 573 11.67 -19.71 23.57
CA VAL A 573 10.83 -20.58 24.41
C VAL A 573 10.85 -22.03 23.92
N PRO A 574 10.73 -23.03 24.81
CA PRO A 574 10.57 -24.43 24.43
C PRO A 574 9.34 -24.66 23.54
N ALA A 575 9.35 -25.69 22.70
CA ALA A 575 8.29 -26.03 21.76
C ALA A 575 6.89 -26.12 22.41
N LYS A 576 6.82 -26.68 23.63
CA LYS A 576 5.59 -26.76 24.44
C LYS A 576 4.95 -25.40 24.77
N ASN A 577 5.72 -24.31 24.76
CA ASN A 577 5.26 -22.95 25.06
C ASN A 577 4.93 -22.14 23.79
N MET A 578 5.15 -22.68 22.59
CA MET A 578 4.98 -21.93 21.33
C MET A 578 3.54 -21.43 21.10
N THR A 579 2.52 -22.17 21.54
CA THR A 579 1.13 -21.70 21.45
C THR A 579 0.92 -20.40 22.22
N SER A 580 1.50 -20.28 23.43
CA SER A 580 1.45 -19.06 24.24
C SER A 580 2.29 -17.94 23.65
N PHE A 581 3.50 -18.25 23.15
CA PHE A 581 4.35 -17.27 22.46
C PHE A 581 3.68 -16.68 21.22
N MET A 582 2.98 -17.51 20.42
CA MET A 582 2.30 -17.06 19.21
C MET A 582 0.99 -16.30 19.48
N ALA A 583 0.48 -16.29 20.73
CA ALA A 583 -0.77 -15.61 21.09
C ALA A 583 -0.68 -14.07 20.98
N LYS A 584 0.53 -13.49 20.93
CA LYS A 584 0.73 -12.05 20.69
C LYS A 584 0.47 -11.63 19.23
N TYR A 585 0.36 -12.57 18.29
CA TYR A 585 0.13 -12.29 16.88
C TYR A 585 -1.33 -12.53 16.47
N LYS A 586 -1.76 -11.84 15.41
CA LYS A 586 -3.10 -12.00 14.84
C LYS A 586 -3.30 -13.43 14.29
N CYS A 587 -4.14 -14.21 14.97
CA CYS A 587 -4.54 -15.53 14.50
C CYS A 587 -5.64 -15.44 13.42
N VAL A 588 -5.31 -15.76 12.18
CA VAL A 588 -6.32 -15.99 11.12
C VAL A 588 -6.67 -17.47 11.08
N ARG A 589 -7.95 -17.81 11.25
CA ARG A 589 -8.44 -19.20 11.40
C ARG A 589 -8.98 -19.80 10.11
#